data_AF-A0A3E0VJF5-F1
#
_entry.id   AF-A0A3E0VJF5-F1
#
_cell.length_a   1.000
_cell.length_b   1.000
_cell.length_c   1.000
_cell.angle_alpha   90.00
_cell.angle_beta   90.00
_cell.angle_gamma   90.00
#
_symmetry.space_group_name_H-M   'P 1'
#
loop_
_entity.id
_entity.type
_entity.pdbx_description
1 polymer ?
#
loop_
_entity_poly.entity_id
_entity_poly.type
_entity_poly.pdbx_seq_one_letter_code
_entity_poly.pdbx_strand_id
1 'polypeptide(L)'
;MLRSPWRLVVPAVAVAVMLSGCTTEMKLSPAPTQTITVTVTPTPTPTPTPTPRPTATLAPEPPPPPPPPTPPNAMGGQTDGGNTPSTPEVEDTGPQSYAVGKVQKLNDYEYRYTVVKEDQVLAIASRFNLQVADVVRVNFPCSDPLNVQPGDVLDIRWPVDTEQQGC
;
A
#
# COMPACT_ATOMS: atom_id res chain seq x y z
N MET A 1 53.37 16.84 62.55
CA MET A 1 52.04 17.04 61.94
C MET A 1 52.08 16.40 60.56
N LEU A 2 51.92 15.07 60.42
CA LEU A 2 50.71 14.25 60.39
C LEU A 2 49.68 14.67 59.31
N ARG A 3 49.71 14.00 58.14
CA ARG A 3 48.66 13.11 57.60
C ARG A 3 48.96 12.71 56.13
N SER A 4 48.99 11.39 55.89
CA SER A 4 48.81 10.65 54.62
C SER A 4 47.34 10.13 54.60
N PRO A 5 46.81 9.31 53.66
CA PRO A 5 47.24 8.86 52.30
C PRO A 5 46.08 8.93 51.25
N TRP A 6 46.33 8.60 49.97
CA TRP A 6 45.61 7.51 49.25
C TRP A 6 46.30 7.18 47.92
N ARG A 7 46.36 5.88 47.61
CA ARG A 7 47.02 5.25 46.46
C ARG A 7 46.07 5.09 45.27
N LEU A 8 46.54 5.19 44.03
CA LEU A 8 45.96 4.46 42.89
C LEU A 8 47.07 4.10 41.89
N VAL A 9 47.08 2.83 41.48
CA VAL A 9 47.95 2.15 40.51
C VAL A 9 47.06 1.92 39.26
N VAL A 10 47.48 1.93 37.99
CA VAL A 10 48.15 0.92 37.11
C VAL A 10 47.80 1.36 35.64
N PRO A 11 48.20 0.75 34.48
CA PRO A 11 49.46 0.15 33.99
C PRO A 11 49.99 0.78 32.66
N ALA A 12 51.21 0.35 32.28
CA ALA A 12 51.86 0.54 30.99
C ALA A 12 51.35 -0.41 29.88
N VAL A 13 51.40 0.04 28.62
CA VAL A 13 51.23 -0.79 27.41
C VAL A 13 52.43 -0.57 26.49
N ALA A 14 53.13 -1.66 26.17
CA ALA A 14 54.23 -1.70 25.21
C ALA A 14 53.74 -2.28 23.87
N VAL A 15 54.16 -1.68 22.76
CA VAL A 15 53.84 -2.11 21.38
C VAL A 15 55.13 -2.62 20.73
N ALA A 16 55.11 -3.88 20.28
CA ALA A 16 56.21 -4.53 19.57
C ALA A 16 55.93 -4.59 18.06
N VAL A 17 56.92 -4.18 17.26
CA VAL A 17 56.90 -4.17 15.78
C VAL A 17 57.60 -5.43 15.27
N MET A 18 57.00 -6.14 14.31
CA MET A 18 57.64 -7.27 13.61
C MET A 18 57.58 -7.05 12.08
N LEU A 19 58.75 -6.97 11.45
CA LEU A 19 58.92 -7.00 9.99
C LEU A 19 59.28 -8.43 9.57
N SER A 20 58.48 -9.03 8.67
CA SER A 20 58.83 -10.27 7.97
C SER A 20 58.95 -10.03 6.47
N GLY A 21 60.17 -10.16 5.95
CA GLY A 21 60.44 -10.26 4.52
C GLY A 21 60.45 -11.72 4.07
N CYS A 22 59.91 -12.00 2.88
CA CYS A 22 60.04 -13.29 2.20
C CYS A 22 61.04 -13.16 1.04
N THR A 23 62.12 -13.92 1.09
CA THR A 23 63.03 -14.22 -0.02
C THR A 23 62.47 -15.39 -0.83
N THR A 24 62.57 -15.36 -2.16
CA THR A 24 62.19 -16.50 -3.01
C THR A 24 63.32 -16.86 -3.98
N GLU A 25 63.69 -18.14 -3.94
CA GLU A 25 64.74 -18.83 -4.67
C GLU A 25 64.24 -19.24 -6.08
N MET A 26 64.98 -18.91 -7.13
CA MET A 26 64.60 -19.21 -8.52
C MET A 26 65.18 -20.55 -8.97
N LYS A 27 64.30 -21.55 -9.10
CA LYS A 27 64.58 -22.87 -9.67
C LYS A 27 64.34 -22.83 -11.19
N LEU A 28 65.37 -23.09 -11.99
CA LEU A 28 65.29 -23.17 -13.45
C LEU A 28 64.46 -24.39 -13.90
N SER A 29 63.48 -24.15 -14.77
CA SER A 29 62.53 -25.16 -15.29
C SER A 29 62.83 -25.46 -16.77
N PRO A 30 62.68 -26.72 -17.25
CA PRO A 30 63.08 -27.13 -18.60
C PRO A 30 62.14 -26.61 -19.70
N ALA A 31 62.68 -26.51 -20.92
CA ALA A 31 62.03 -25.91 -22.10
C ALA A 31 60.77 -26.67 -22.56
N PRO A 32 59.74 -25.96 -23.09
CA PRO A 32 58.47 -26.56 -23.42
C PRO A 32 58.49 -27.32 -24.76
N THR A 33 58.03 -28.57 -24.73
CA THR A 33 57.70 -29.38 -25.93
C THR A 33 56.28 -29.04 -26.37
N GLN A 34 56.09 -28.70 -27.65
CA GLN A 34 54.78 -28.34 -28.19
C GLN A 34 54.06 -29.55 -28.80
N THR A 35 52.95 -29.95 -28.18
CA THR A 35 52.05 -31.00 -28.66
C THR A 35 50.87 -30.35 -29.39
N ILE A 36 50.68 -30.66 -30.67
CA ILE A 36 49.53 -30.16 -31.44
C ILE A 36 48.35 -31.10 -31.21
N THR A 37 47.33 -30.62 -30.51
CA THR A 37 46.09 -31.35 -30.25
C THR A 37 44.99 -30.82 -31.17
N VAL A 38 44.39 -31.69 -31.96
CA VAL A 38 43.23 -31.33 -32.80
C VAL A 38 41.97 -31.55 -31.98
N THR A 39 41.27 -30.45 -31.66
CA THR A 39 40.01 -30.49 -30.92
C THR A 39 38.84 -30.54 -31.90
N VAL A 40 38.11 -31.65 -31.91
CA VAL A 40 36.82 -31.75 -32.61
C VAL A 40 35.74 -31.10 -31.74
N THR A 41 35.09 -30.06 -32.26
CA THR A 41 33.97 -29.41 -31.58
C THR A 41 32.72 -30.27 -31.72
N PRO A 42 32.09 -30.73 -30.62
CA PRO A 42 30.82 -31.44 -30.73
C PRO A 42 29.74 -30.50 -31.26
N THR A 43 28.99 -30.95 -32.28
CA THR A 43 27.80 -30.25 -32.79
C THR A 43 26.82 -30.05 -31.63
N PRO A 44 26.30 -28.84 -31.40
CA PRO A 44 25.35 -28.62 -30.32
C PRO A 44 24.07 -29.43 -30.60
N THR A 45 23.67 -30.24 -29.61
CA THR A 45 22.37 -30.91 -29.60
C THR A 45 21.27 -29.84 -29.67
N PRO A 46 20.28 -29.95 -30.57
CA PRO A 46 19.19 -28.99 -30.63
C PRO A 46 18.51 -28.92 -29.26
N THR A 47 18.41 -27.72 -28.70
CA THR A 47 17.67 -27.46 -27.47
C THR A 47 16.20 -27.80 -27.70
N PRO A 48 15.55 -28.59 -26.84
CA PRO A 48 14.12 -28.83 -26.97
C PRO A 48 13.38 -27.49 -26.90
N THR A 49 12.61 -27.18 -27.94
CA THR A 49 11.72 -26.02 -27.95
C THR A 49 10.77 -26.13 -26.76
N PRO A 50 10.65 -25.10 -25.89
CA PRO A 50 9.68 -25.15 -24.80
C PRO A 50 8.27 -25.34 -25.40
N THR A 51 7.59 -26.42 -24.99
CA THR A 51 6.18 -26.61 -25.30
C THR A 51 5.41 -25.39 -24.78
N PRO A 52 4.59 -24.71 -25.60
CA PRO A 52 3.81 -23.59 -25.11
C PRO A 52 2.94 -24.08 -23.93
N ARG A 53 3.13 -23.47 -22.76
CA ARG A 53 2.19 -23.62 -21.65
C ARG A 53 0.84 -23.09 -22.15
N PRO A 54 -0.29 -23.79 -21.95
CA PRO A 54 -1.58 -23.22 -22.30
C PRO A 54 -1.70 -21.88 -21.57
N THR A 55 -1.78 -20.79 -22.34
CA THR A 55 -2.18 -19.49 -21.83
C THR A 55 -3.56 -19.72 -21.25
N ALA A 56 -3.71 -19.55 -19.93
CA ALA A 56 -5.03 -19.47 -19.35
C ALA A 56 -5.72 -18.31 -20.07
N THR A 57 -6.71 -18.61 -20.89
CA THR A 57 -7.69 -17.62 -21.34
C THR A 57 -8.27 -17.03 -20.07
N LEU A 58 -7.84 -15.82 -19.72
CA LEU A 58 -8.53 -15.04 -18.72
C LEU A 58 -9.97 -14.94 -19.23
N ALA A 59 -10.93 -15.41 -18.43
CA ALA A 59 -12.33 -15.14 -18.70
C ALA A 59 -12.46 -13.62 -18.91
N PRO A 60 -13.29 -13.17 -19.87
CA PRO A 60 -13.55 -11.74 -20.03
C PRO A 60 -13.92 -11.18 -18.66
N GLU A 61 -13.26 -10.09 -18.27
CA GLU A 61 -13.62 -9.35 -17.06
C GLU A 61 -15.14 -9.12 -17.12
N PRO A 62 -15.90 -9.48 -16.08
CA PRO A 62 -17.33 -9.25 -16.09
C PRO A 62 -17.56 -7.76 -16.39
N PRO A 63 -18.57 -7.42 -17.21
CA PRO A 63 -18.88 -6.03 -17.49
C PRO A 63 -19.02 -5.29 -16.15
N PRO A 64 -18.54 -4.03 -16.07
CA PRO A 64 -18.69 -3.25 -14.84
C PRO A 64 -20.16 -3.32 -14.42
N PRO A 65 -20.45 -3.52 -13.12
CA PRO A 65 -21.83 -3.52 -12.66
C PRO A 65 -22.52 -2.24 -13.15
N PRO A 66 -23.79 -2.32 -13.55
CA PRO A 66 -24.53 -1.13 -13.95
C PRO A 66 -24.39 -0.08 -12.83
N PRO A 67 -24.25 1.21 -13.18
CA PRO A 67 -24.21 2.25 -12.16
C PRO A 67 -25.45 2.08 -11.27
N PRO A 68 -25.29 2.17 -9.94
CA PRO A 68 -26.44 2.06 -9.04
C PRO A 68 -27.51 3.06 -9.49
N PRO A 69 -28.81 2.70 -9.37
CA PRO A 69 -29.88 3.61 -9.72
C PRO A 69 -29.63 4.93 -8.99
N THR A 70 -29.71 6.04 -9.73
CA THR A 70 -29.61 7.37 -9.14
C THR A 70 -30.66 7.46 -8.02
N PRO A 71 -30.26 7.61 -6.74
CA PRO A 71 -31.22 7.64 -5.63
C PRO A 71 -32.26 8.73 -5.89
N PRO A 72 -33.53 8.56 -5.45
CA PRO A 72 -34.57 9.59 -5.60
C PRO A 72 -34.15 10.96 -5.05
N ASN A 73 -33.17 10.96 -4.13
CA ASN A 73 -32.66 12.11 -3.41
C ASN A 73 -31.44 12.74 -4.10
N ALA A 74 -31.11 12.32 -5.33
CA ALA A 74 -30.01 12.86 -6.14
C ALA A 74 -30.22 14.32 -6.62
N MET A 75 -31.24 15.00 -6.11
CA MET A 75 -31.48 16.42 -6.38
C MET A 75 -30.58 17.34 -5.54
N GLY A 76 -29.37 16.89 -5.15
CA GLY A 76 -28.21 17.74 -4.79
C GLY A 76 -28.41 18.95 -3.87
N GLY A 77 -29.51 19.03 -3.13
CA GLY A 77 -30.03 20.31 -2.63
C GLY A 77 -30.31 20.33 -1.13
N GLN A 78 -29.99 19.25 -0.41
CA GLN A 78 -30.08 19.22 1.05
C GLN A 78 -28.71 19.38 1.67
N THR A 79 -28.59 20.48 2.40
CA THR A 79 -27.33 21.10 2.78
C THR A 79 -27.32 21.53 4.24
N ASP A 80 -28.28 21.05 5.03
CA ASP A 80 -28.43 21.48 6.41
C ASP A 80 -27.85 20.47 7.40
N GLY A 81 -27.24 19.38 6.93
CA GLY A 81 -26.71 18.32 7.80
C GLY A 81 -27.77 17.65 8.69
N GLY A 82 -29.05 17.65 8.30
CA GLY A 82 -30.15 17.09 9.11
C GLY A 82 -30.79 18.07 10.09
N ASN A 83 -30.54 19.37 9.95
CA ASN A 83 -31.01 20.38 10.90
C ASN A 83 -32.43 20.94 10.61
N THR A 84 -33.10 20.54 9.52
CA THR A 84 -34.48 20.96 9.20
C THR A 84 -35.45 19.77 9.17
N PRO A 85 -36.74 19.98 9.50
CA PRO A 85 -37.76 18.93 9.45
C PRO A 85 -38.03 18.35 8.06
N SER A 86 -37.53 19.01 7.00
CA SER A 86 -37.68 18.56 5.61
C SER A 86 -36.55 17.65 5.13
N THR A 87 -35.47 17.51 5.91
CA THR A 87 -34.34 16.66 5.52
C THR A 87 -34.71 15.20 5.73
N PRO A 88 -34.58 14.34 4.70
CA PRO A 88 -34.73 12.91 4.84
C PRO A 88 -33.66 12.37 5.77
N GLU A 89 -34.06 11.37 6.56
CA GLU A 89 -33.13 10.57 7.34
C GLU A 89 -32.13 9.85 6.41
N VAL A 90 -30.95 9.57 6.95
CA VAL A 90 -29.98 8.71 6.27
C VAL A 90 -30.31 7.26 6.62
N GLU A 91 -30.42 6.41 5.61
CA GLU A 91 -30.81 5.00 5.80
C GLU A 91 -29.66 4.07 5.46
N ASP A 92 -29.22 3.23 6.39
CA ASP A 92 -28.31 2.12 6.07
C ASP A 92 -29.08 0.95 5.46
N THR A 93 -28.96 0.76 4.15
CA THR A 93 -29.60 -0.37 3.43
C THR A 93 -28.91 -1.72 3.69
N GLY A 94 -27.82 -1.72 4.45
CA GLY A 94 -27.04 -2.89 4.83
C GLY A 94 -25.83 -3.15 3.93
N PRO A 95 -24.96 -4.11 4.31
CA PRO A 95 -23.76 -4.41 3.53
C PRO A 95 -24.08 -4.82 2.09
N GLN A 96 -23.37 -4.24 1.13
CA GLN A 96 -23.45 -4.59 -0.28
C GLN A 96 -22.04 -4.78 -0.87
N SER A 97 -21.95 -5.28 -2.10
CA SER A 97 -20.68 -5.41 -2.81
C SER A 97 -19.91 -4.08 -2.79
N TYR A 98 -18.65 -4.13 -2.38
CA TYR A 98 -17.77 -2.96 -2.24
C TYR A 98 -18.23 -1.92 -1.20
N ALA A 99 -19.10 -2.30 -0.27
CA ALA A 99 -19.45 -1.48 0.90
C ALA A 99 -19.77 -2.35 2.13
N VAL A 100 -18.80 -3.15 2.55
CA VAL A 100 -18.93 -4.12 3.66
C VAL A 100 -18.33 -3.65 4.98
N GLY A 101 -17.80 -2.43 5.01
CA GLY A 101 -17.31 -1.75 6.20
C GLY A 101 -18.29 -1.68 7.37
N LYS A 102 -17.73 -1.44 8.55
CA LYS A 102 -18.49 -1.39 9.82
C LYS A 102 -19.24 -0.07 9.93
N VAL A 103 -20.46 -0.15 10.44
CA VAL A 103 -21.36 1.00 10.57
C VAL A 103 -21.70 1.24 12.03
N GLN A 104 -21.61 2.50 12.44
CA GLN A 104 -22.12 2.99 13.72
C GLN A 104 -23.12 4.12 13.45
N LYS A 105 -24.38 3.92 13.81
CA LYS A 105 -25.39 4.99 13.78
C LYS A 105 -25.09 5.98 14.90
N LEU A 106 -24.96 7.27 14.58
CA LEU A 106 -24.79 8.33 15.58
C LEU A 106 -26.15 8.97 15.91
N ASN A 107 -26.94 9.26 14.88
CA ASN A 107 -28.32 9.74 14.97
C ASN A 107 -29.07 9.38 13.67
N ASP A 108 -30.28 9.89 13.47
CA ASP A 108 -31.10 9.57 12.28
C ASP A 108 -30.57 10.22 10.97
N TYR A 109 -29.64 11.15 11.06
CA TYR A 109 -29.06 11.89 9.93
C TYR A 109 -27.57 11.62 9.72
N GLU A 110 -26.94 10.84 10.59
CA GLU A 110 -25.49 10.67 10.59
C GLU A 110 -25.05 9.28 11.05
N TYR A 111 -24.17 8.69 10.24
CA TYR A 111 -23.50 7.44 10.50
C TYR A 111 -21.99 7.62 10.42
N ARG A 112 -21.28 6.76 11.14
CA ARG A 112 -19.84 6.58 11.00
C ARG A 112 -19.56 5.26 10.31
N TYR A 113 -18.82 5.32 9.21
CA TYR A 113 -18.48 4.17 8.38
C TYR A 113 -16.97 3.90 8.42
N THR A 114 -16.56 2.72 8.88
CA THR A 114 -15.16 2.30 8.82
C THR A 114 -14.90 1.50 7.56
N VAL A 115 -14.12 2.08 6.65
CA VAL A 115 -13.74 1.52 5.35
C VAL A 115 -12.91 0.25 5.55
N VAL A 116 -13.19 -0.78 4.76
CA VAL A 116 -12.35 -1.98 4.69
C VAL A 116 -11.80 -2.19 3.29
N LYS A 117 -10.91 -3.19 3.14
CA LYS A 117 -10.29 -3.52 1.85
C LYS A 117 -11.36 -3.80 0.79
N GLU A 118 -11.16 -3.22 -0.40
CA GLU A 118 -12.04 -3.28 -1.57
C GLU A 118 -13.33 -2.44 -1.47
N ASP A 119 -13.57 -1.70 -0.38
CA ASP A 119 -14.70 -0.77 -0.35
C ASP A 119 -14.47 0.38 -1.35
N GLN A 120 -15.55 0.87 -1.95
CA GLN A 120 -15.54 1.97 -2.92
C GLN A 120 -16.52 3.05 -2.47
N VAL A 121 -16.11 4.33 -2.54
CA VAL A 121 -16.96 5.47 -2.15
C VAL A 121 -18.32 5.45 -2.86
N LEU A 122 -18.37 4.99 -4.13
CA LEU A 122 -19.61 4.81 -4.88
C LEU A 122 -20.59 3.84 -4.21
N ALA A 123 -20.11 2.66 -3.81
CA ALA A 123 -20.94 1.65 -3.17
C ALA A 123 -21.29 2.03 -1.74
N ILE A 124 -20.40 2.73 -1.02
CA ILE A 124 -20.70 3.30 0.29
C ILE A 124 -21.83 4.32 0.17
N ALA A 125 -21.74 5.29 -0.74
CA ALA A 125 -22.79 6.28 -0.95
C ALA A 125 -24.15 5.62 -1.31
N SER A 126 -24.12 4.65 -2.22
CA SER A 126 -25.28 3.83 -2.59
C SER A 126 -25.92 3.13 -1.39
N ARG A 127 -25.11 2.58 -0.48
CA ARG A 127 -25.60 1.92 0.75
C ARG A 127 -26.41 2.84 1.65
N PHE A 128 -26.10 4.13 1.64
CA PHE A 128 -26.77 5.13 2.46
C PHE A 128 -27.78 6.00 1.70
N ASN A 129 -28.12 5.63 0.47
CA ASN A 129 -28.98 6.44 -0.42
C ASN A 129 -28.48 7.89 -0.61
N LEU A 130 -27.17 8.11 -0.49
CA LEU A 130 -26.50 9.39 -0.73
C LEU A 130 -25.88 9.44 -2.12
N GLN A 131 -25.62 10.64 -2.64
CA GLN A 131 -24.78 10.77 -3.82
C GLN A 131 -23.30 10.67 -3.43
N VAL A 132 -22.46 10.22 -4.37
CA VAL A 132 -21.00 10.24 -4.19
C VAL A 132 -20.53 11.65 -3.86
N ALA A 133 -21.05 12.66 -4.56
CA ALA A 133 -20.67 14.06 -4.31
C ALA A 133 -21.00 14.54 -2.88
N ASP A 134 -22.07 14.03 -2.25
CA ASP A 134 -22.41 14.34 -0.86
C ASP A 134 -21.35 13.79 0.09
N VAL A 135 -21.03 12.50 -0.05
CA VAL A 135 -19.99 11.83 0.76
C VAL A 135 -18.63 12.49 0.54
N VAL A 136 -18.34 12.91 -0.70
CA VAL A 136 -17.08 13.56 -1.07
C VAL A 136 -16.94 14.94 -0.44
N ARG A 137 -17.99 15.76 -0.46
CA ARG A 137 -17.96 17.09 0.19
C ARG A 137 -17.71 17.00 1.69
N VAL A 138 -18.30 16.01 2.35
CA VAL A 138 -18.17 15.82 3.80
C VAL A 138 -16.76 15.35 4.18
N ASN A 139 -16.19 14.41 3.41
CA ASN A 139 -14.99 13.68 3.84
C ASN A 139 -13.70 14.08 3.10
N PHE A 140 -13.83 14.65 1.90
CA PHE A 140 -12.71 14.97 1.02
C PHE A 140 -12.82 16.37 0.39
N PRO A 141 -13.13 17.44 1.15
CA PRO A 141 -13.42 18.76 0.59
C PRO A 141 -12.30 19.35 -0.28
N CYS A 142 -11.03 19.06 0.02
CA CYS A 142 -9.88 19.44 -0.81
C CYS A 142 -8.98 18.26 -1.22
N SER A 143 -9.52 17.03 -1.24
CA SER A 143 -8.74 15.80 -1.46
C SER A 143 -9.35 14.92 -2.54
N ASP A 144 -8.53 14.15 -3.24
CA ASP A 144 -9.04 13.16 -4.20
C ASP A 144 -9.74 12.02 -3.44
N PRO A 145 -11.05 11.77 -3.69
CA PRO A 145 -11.80 10.71 -3.02
C PRO A 145 -11.35 9.29 -3.40
N LEU A 146 -10.55 9.13 -4.46
CA LEU A 146 -9.91 7.85 -4.78
C LEU A 146 -8.81 7.46 -3.77
N ASN A 147 -8.41 8.38 -2.88
CA ASN A 147 -7.43 8.09 -1.84
C ASN A 147 -7.99 7.39 -0.61
N VAL A 148 -9.29 7.05 -0.57
CA VAL A 148 -9.87 6.32 0.57
C VAL A 148 -9.11 5.00 0.81
N GLN A 149 -8.73 4.75 2.06
CA GLN A 149 -7.96 3.58 2.47
C GLN A 149 -8.72 2.72 3.49
N PRO A 150 -8.41 1.41 3.56
CA PRO A 150 -8.89 0.56 4.64
C PRO A 150 -8.49 1.13 6.01
N GLY A 151 -9.47 1.24 6.90
CA GLY A 151 -9.32 1.86 8.23
C GLY A 151 -9.77 3.31 8.29
N ASP A 152 -9.97 3.98 7.15
CA ASP A 152 -10.56 5.31 7.13
C ASP A 152 -11.96 5.30 7.76
N VAL A 153 -12.28 6.39 8.44
CA VAL A 153 -13.55 6.58 9.12
C VAL A 153 -14.26 7.74 8.46
N LEU A 154 -15.31 7.43 7.71
CA LEU A 154 -16.11 8.42 6.98
C LEU A 154 -17.33 8.82 7.80
N ASP A 155 -17.62 10.12 7.82
CA ASP A 155 -18.89 10.65 8.29
C ASP A 155 -19.89 10.62 7.11
N ILE A 156 -20.97 9.88 7.31
CA ILE A 156 -22.01 9.61 6.31
C ILE A 156 -23.26 10.37 6.71
N ARG A 157 -23.42 11.54 6.08
CA ARG A 157 -24.52 12.48 6.32
C ARG A 157 -24.74 13.37 5.11
N TRP A 158 -25.82 14.14 5.15
CA TRP A 158 -25.98 15.28 4.25
C TRP A 158 -24.86 16.32 4.50
N PRO A 159 -24.29 16.93 3.44
CA PRO A 159 -23.31 18.00 3.61
C PRO A 159 -23.98 19.21 4.27
N VAL A 160 -23.17 20.06 4.90
CA VAL A 160 -23.63 21.40 5.31
C VAL A 160 -23.34 22.45 4.22
N ASP A 161 -24.00 23.60 4.27
CA ASP A 161 -23.82 24.72 3.32
C ASP A 161 -22.35 25.08 3.10
N THR A 162 -21.54 25.09 4.16
CA THR A 162 -20.11 25.43 4.09
C THR A 162 -19.27 24.36 3.40
N GLU A 163 -19.72 23.11 3.39
CA GLU A 163 -19.03 21.98 2.72
C GLU A 163 -19.34 21.92 1.22
N GLN A 164 -20.41 22.60 0.77
CA GLN A 164 -20.74 22.68 -0.66
C GLN A 164 -19.89 23.68 -1.44
N GLN A 165 -19.35 24.69 -0.76
CA GLN A 165 -18.56 25.74 -1.40
C GLN A 165 -17.22 25.21 -1.93
N GLY A 166 -16.85 23.99 -1.52
CA GLY A 166 -15.62 23.33 -1.95
C GLY A 166 -14.37 24.12 -1.60
N CYS A 167 -13.27 23.65 -2.15
CA CYS A 167 -12.05 24.43 -2.37
C CYS A 167 -12.02 24.68 -3.89
#